data_AF-A0A0C9SMN3-F1
#
_entry.id   AF-A0A0C9SMN3-F1
#
_cell.length_a   1.000
_cell.length_b   1.000
_cell.length_c   1.000
_cell.angle_alpha   90.00
_cell.angle_beta   90.00
_cell.angle_gamma   90.00
#
_symmetry.space_group_name_H-M   'P 1'
#
loop_
_entity.id
_entity.type
_entity.pdbx_description
1 polymer ?
#
loop_
_entity_poly.entity_id
_entity_poly.type
_entity_poly.pdbx_seq_one_letter_code
_entity_poly.pdbx_strand_id
1 'polypeptide(L)'
;MRRYYKDADESHINNAITQFHCVLDHCPINHPARSAALTNLALSKFISSQVRGAHRDLDVPIFLFKDALDLCPRDHPDHPPTMLKLAITLLSRFNKRGDATDADEANQLLANVLDICLPDSREYTLAELVTPM
;
A
#
# COMPACT_ATOMS: atom_id res chain seq x y z
N MET A 1 5.34 -25.01 -17.15
CA MET A 1 4.29 -23.96 -17.10
C MET A 1 4.41 -23.05 -15.88
N ARG A 2 4.27 -23.54 -14.63
CA ARG A 2 4.25 -22.67 -13.42
C ARG A 2 5.48 -21.77 -13.17
N ARG A 3 6.70 -22.19 -13.55
CA ARG A 3 7.91 -21.34 -13.44
C ARG A 3 7.88 -20.14 -14.41
N TYR A 4 7.56 -20.38 -15.68
CA TYR A 4 7.48 -19.33 -16.71
C TYR A 4 6.49 -18.21 -16.37
N TYR A 5 5.33 -18.54 -15.78
CA TYR A 5 4.36 -17.52 -15.34
C TYR A 5 4.86 -16.69 -14.16
N LYS A 6 5.54 -17.32 -13.18
CA LYS A 6 6.14 -16.60 -12.05
C LYS A 6 7.26 -15.65 -12.51
N ASP A 7 8.08 -16.09 -13.45
CA ASP A 7 9.19 -15.29 -13.99
C ASP A 7 8.68 -14.11 -14.83
N ALA A 8 7.57 -14.29 -15.56
CA ALA A 8 6.89 -13.23 -16.29
C ALA A 8 6.25 -12.18 -15.36
N ASP A 9 5.57 -12.63 -14.29
CA ASP A 9 4.99 -11.75 -13.27
C ASP A 9 6.08 -10.96 -12.52
N GLU A 10 7.22 -11.59 -12.21
CA GLU A 10 8.35 -10.92 -11.57
C GLU A 10 8.99 -9.85 -12.47
N SER A 11 9.09 -10.12 -13.78
CA SER A 11 9.57 -9.15 -14.77
C SER A 11 8.67 -7.91 -14.84
N HIS A 12 7.35 -8.11 -14.86
CA HIS A 12 6.37 -7.01 -14.90
C HIS A 12 6.43 -6.13 -13.64
N ILE A 13 6.54 -6.75 -12.46
CA ILE A 13 6.66 -6.03 -11.19
C ILE A 13 7.97 -5.26 -11.12
N ASN A 14 9.09 -5.84 -11.55
CA ASN A 14 10.38 -5.15 -11.58
C ASN A 14 10.39 -3.97 -12.56
N ASN A 15 9.75 -4.13 -13.72
CA ASN A 15 9.62 -3.03 -14.69
C ASN A 15 8.77 -1.89 -14.12
N ALA A 16 7.65 -2.19 -13.46
CA ALA A 16 6.82 -1.19 -12.80
C ALA A 16 7.61 -0.42 -11.72
N ILE A 17 8.40 -1.12 -10.91
CA ILE A 17 9.28 -0.50 -9.91
C ILE A 17 10.25 0.49 -10.56
N THR A 18 10.94 0.10 -11.63
CA THR A 18 11.87 0.98 -12.35
C THR A 18 11.17 2.20 -12.93
N GLN A 19 9.98 2.03 -13.50
CA GLN A 19 9.19 3.14 -14.05
C GLN A 19 8.76 4.12 -12.95
N PHE A 20 8.31 3.64 -11.79
CA PHE A 20 7.95 4.53 -10.69
C PHE A 20 9.16 5.27 -10.13
N HIS A 21 10.34 4.65 -10.03
CA HIS A 21 11.56 5.37 -9.67
C HIS A 21 11.88 6.50 -10.65
N CYS A 22 11.73 6.27 -11.96
CA CYS A 22 11.91 7.34 -12.95
C CYS A 22 10.94 8.51 -12.72
N VAL A 23 9.68 8.25 -12.39
CA VAL A 23 8.71 9.30 -12.04
C VAL A 23 9.16 10.06 -10.78
N LEU A 24 9.66 9.37 -9.75
CA LEU A 24 10.16 10.01 -8.53
C LEU A 24 11.43 10.83 -8.76
N ASP A 25 12.26 10.47 -9.72
CA ASP A 25 13.48 11.24 -10.05
C ASP A 25 13.16 12.52 -10.82
N HIS A 26 12.05 12.54 -11.58
CA HIS A 26 11.71 13.65 -12.48
C HIS A 26 10.53 14.51 -12.00
N CYS A 27 9.70 14.04 -11.07
CA CYS A 27 8.60 14.82 -10.52
C CYS A 27 9.02 15.59 -9.25
N PRO A 28 8.76 16.91 -9.18
CA PRO A 28 9.02 17.68 -7.97
C PRO A 28 8.19 17.18 -6.78
N ILE A 29 8.70 17.41 -5.57
CA ILE A 29 8.15 16.82 -4.34
C ILE A 29 6.67 17.15 -4.09
N ASN A 30 6.22 18.33 -4.53
CA ASN A 30 4.84 18.80 -4.34
C ASN A 30 3.89 18.39 -5.48
N HIS A 31 4.32 17.53 -6.42
CA HIS A 31 3.48 17.16 -7.56
C HIS A 31 2.50 16.04 -7.19
N PRO A 32 1.19 16.17 -7.46
CA PRO A 32 0.19 15.13 -7.12
C PRO A 32 0.51 13.74 -7.68
N ALA A 33 1.09 13.68 -8.90
CA ALA A 33 1.51 12.41 -9.50
C ALA A 33 2.63 11.68 -8.74
N ARG A 34 3.36 12.39 -7.85
CA ARG A 34 4.39 11.78 -7.00
C ARG A 34 3.78 10.86 -5.95
N SER A 35 2.72 11.30 -5.27
CA SER A 35 1.97 10.48 -4.31
C SER A 35 1.40 9.22 -4.99
N ALA A 36 0.78 9.38 -6.16
CA ALA A 36 0.27 8.24 -6.93
C ALA A 36 1.38 7.25 -7.35
N ALA A 37 2.55 7.76 -7.76
CA ALA A 37 3.71 6.92 -8.08
C ALA A 37 4.23 6.15 -6.87
N LEU A 38 4.31 6.79 -5.69
CA LEU A 38 4.69 6.13 -4.43
C LEU A 38 3.70 5.04 -4.04
N THR A 39 2.40 5.32 -4.09
CA THR A 39 1.35 4.33 -3.79
C THR A 39 1.44 3.10 -4.70
N ASN A 40 1.69 3.31 -6.00
CA ASN A 40 1.81 2.20 -6.94
C ASN A 40 3.14 1.44 -6.81
N LEU A 41 4.23 2.12 -6.46
CA LEU A 41 5.50 1.50 -6.12
C LEU A 41 5.38 0.63 -4.87
N ALA A 42 4.75 1.16 -3.81
CA ALA A 42 4.47 0.45 -2.57
C ALA A 42 3.65 -0.81 -2.82
N LEU A 43 2.57 -0.71 -3.62
CA LEU A 43 1.74 -1.86 -3.99
C LEU A 43 2.54 -2.93 -4.76
N SER A 44 3.38 -2.50 -5.71
CA SER A 44 4.24 -3.41 -6.48
C SER A 44 5.23 -4.15 -5.58
N LYS A 45 5.83 -3.46 -4.60
CA LYS A 45 6.73 -4.05 -3.60
C LYS A 45 5.99 -5.00 -2.66
N PHE A 46 4.78 -4.65 -2.23
CA PHE A 46 3.92 -5.52 -1.43
C PHE A 46 3.61 -6.83 -2.17
N ILE A 47 3.09 -6.76 -3.40
CA ILE A 47 2.77 -7.94 -4.22
C ILE A 47 4.03 -8.79 -4.44
N SER A 48 5.18 -8.17 -4.75
CA SER A 48 6.45 -8.89 -4.89
C SER A 48 6.84 -9.65 -3.62
N SER A 49 6.66 -9.03 -2.44
CA SER A 49 6.94 -9.66 -1.15
C SER A 49 6.04 -10.88 -0.90
N GLN A 50 4.75 -10.76 -1.24
CA GLN A 50 3.77 -11.85 -1.09
C GLN A 50 4.10 -13.03 -2.02
N VAL A 51 4.42 -12.78 -3.30
CA VAL A 51 4.74 -13.81 -4.29
C VAL A 51 6.06 -14.54 -3.98
N ARG A 52 7.05 -13.86 -3.40
CA ARG A 52 8.36 -14.45 -3.09
C ARG A 52 8.36 -15.35 -1.84
N GLY A 53 7.30 -15.31 -1.04
CA GLY A 53 7.15 -16.16 0.15
C GLY A 53 7.95 -15.65 1.36
N ALA A 54 7.21 -15.24 2.39
CA ALA A 54 7.51 -15.19 3.83
C ALA A 54 8.76 -14.48 4.39
N HIS A 55 9.74 -14.02 3.62
CA HIS A 55 10.96 -13.40 4.22
C HIS A 55 11.31 -12.00 3.75
N ARG A 56 10.46 -11.36 2.94
CA ARG A 56 10.70 -9.97 2.58
C ARG A 56 9.98 -9.04 3.54
N ASP A 57 10.82 -8.25 4.17
CA ASP A 57 10.48 -7.15 5.01
C ASP A 57 9.41 -6.26 4.36
N LEU A 58 8.30 -6.04 5.08
CA LEU A 58 7.23 -5.14 4.63
C LEU A 58 7.52 -3.69 5.03
N ASP A 59 8.67 -3.41 5.63
CA ASP A 59 9.09 -2.07 6.04
C ASP A 59 9.16 -1.11 4.85
N VAL A 60 9.66 -1.57 3.68
CA VAL A 60 9.74 -0.74 2.46
C VAL A 60 8.36 -0.34 1.93
N PRO A 61 7.42 -1.26 1.64
CA PRO A 61 6.08 -0.85 1.19
C PRO A 61 5.35 0.00 2.24
N ILE A 62 5.53 -0.26 3.54
CA ILE A 62 4.96 0.57 4.61
C ILE A 62 5.51 2.00 4.56
N PHE A 63 6.83 2.15 4.47
CA PHE A 63 7.48 3.46 4.35
C PHE A 63 6.97 4.23 3.14
N LEU A 64 6.86 3.57 1.98
CA LEU A 64 6.39 4.21 0.74
C LEU A 64 4.92 4.63 0.81
N PHE A 65 4.04 3.84 1.45
CA PHE A 65 2.66 4.26 1.66
C PHE A 65 2.54 5.43 2.63
N LYS A 66 3.40 5.49 3.68
CA LYS A 66 3.44 6.64 4.59
C LYS A 66 3.90 7.91 3.87
N ASP A 67 4.98 7.83 3.09
CA ASP A 67 5.47 8.94 2.27
C ASP A 67 4.41 9.39 1.24
N ALA A 68 3.67 8.45 0.65
CA ALA A 68 2.56 8.79 -0.24
C ALA A 68 1.45 9.57 0.47
N LEU A 69 1.10 9.21 1.71
CA LEU A 69 0.10 9.91 2.52
C LEU A 69 0.60 11.29 2.98
N ASP A 70 1.87 11.44 3.33
CA ASP A 70 2.45 12.73 3.71
C ASP A 70 2.39 13.74 2.55
N LEU A 71 2.45 13.25 1.31
CA LEU A 71 2.32 14.06 0.09
C LEU A 71 0.86 14.20 -0.40
N CYS A 72 -0.10 13.51 0.21
CA CYS A 72 -1.50 13.49 -0.22
C CYS A 72 -2.36 14.24 0.80
N PRO A 73 -2.98 15.38 0.43
CA PRO A 73 -3.95 16.04 1.29
C PRO A 73 -5.13 15.12 1.65
N ARG A 74 -5.74 15.31 2.83
CA ARG A 74 -6.86 14.47 3.31
C ARG A 74 -8.08 14.48 2.38
N ASP A 75 -8.28 15.59 1.69
CA ASP A 75 -9.33 15.89 0.73
C ASP A 75 -9.03 15.33 -0.68
N HIS A 76 -7.86 14.72 -0.89
CA HIS A 76 -7.50 14.11 -2.15
C HIS A 76 -8.15 12.72 -2.32
N PRO A 77 -8.69 12.38 -3.52
CA PRO A 77 -9.40 11.12 -3.74
C PRO A 77 -8.54 9.87 -3.51
N ASP A 78 -7.22 9.96 -3.70
CA ASP A 78 -6.30 8.84 -3.47
C ASP A 78 -5.93 8.64 -1.99
N HIS A 79 -6.31 9.55 -1.08
CA HIS A 79 -5.94 9.46 0.33
C HIS A 79 -6.58 8.23 1.02
N PRO A 80 -7.91 8.03 1.00
CA PRO A 80 -8.51 6.84 1.62
C PRO A 80 -8.06 5.50 1.01
N PRO A 81 -7.95 5.34 -0.33
CA PRO A 81 -7.39 4.12 -0.93
C PRO A 81 -5.95 3.83 -0.49
N THR A 82 -5.13 4.86 -0.29
CA THR A 82 -3.74 4.70 0.18
C THR A 82 -3.71 4.26 1.64
N MET A 83 -4.57 4.82 2.51
CA MET A 83 -4.73 4.39 3.90
C MET A 83 -5.15 2.94 4.01
N LEU A 84 -6.14 2.51 3.21
CA LEU A 84 -6.61 1.12 3.19
C LEU A 84 -5.49 0.14 2.80
N LYS A 85 -4.69 0.49 1.78
CA LYS A 85 -3.53 -0.33 1.36
C LYS A 85 -2.45 -0.41 2.44
N LEU A 86 -2.19 0.70 3.14
CA LEU A 86 -1.26 0.73 4.27
C LEU A 86 -1.76 -0.18 5.41
N ALA A 87 -3.04 -0.08 5.79
CA ALA A 87 -3.66 -0.92 6.81
C ALA A 87 -3.54 -2.42 6.47
N ILE A 88 -3.86 -2.82 5.23
CA ILE A 88 -3.71 -4.21 4.77
C ILE A 88 -2.25 -4.68 4.84
N THR A 89 -1.30 -3.80 4.50
CA THR A 89 0.14 -4.12 4.54
C THR A 89 0.62 -4.32 5.98
N LEU A 90 0.17 -3.47 6.91
CA LEU A 90 0.44 -3.60 8.35
C LEU A 90 -0.16 -4.87 8.93
N LEU A 91 -1.43 -5.18 8.65
CA LEU A 91 -2.05 -6.45 9.07
C LEU A 91 -1.32 -7.67 8.49
N SER A 92 -0.83 -7.57 7.26
CA SER A 92 0.00 -8.63 6.65
C SER A 92 1.34 -8.80 7.36
N ARG A 93 1.94 -7.72 7.90
CA ARG A 93 3.17 -7.76 8.70
C ARG A 93 2.88 -8.31 10.11
N PHE A 94 1.79 -7.87 10.74
CA PHE A 94 1.28 -8.38 12.01
C PHE A 94 1.06 -9.89 11.95
N ASN A 95 0.32 -10.40 10.96
CA ASN A 95 0.08 -11.84 10.80
C ASN A 95 1.37 -12.67 10.65
N LYS A 96 2.47 -12.04 10.24
CA LYS A 96 3.78 -12.70 10.10
C LYS A 96 4.67 -12.56 11.34
N ARG A 97 4.65 -11.41 12.02
CA ARG A 97 5.59 -11.08 13.11
C ARG A 97 4.95 -11.09 14.50
N GLY A 98 3.63 -10.96 14.58
CA GLY A 98 2.87 -10.85 15.83
C GLY A 98 3.03 -9.51 16.54
N ASP A 99 3.51 -8.46 15.85
CA ASP A 99 3.73 -7.15 16.45
C ASP A 99 2.42 -6.36 16.60
N ALA A 100 1.94 -6.22 17.83
CA ALA A 100 0.68 -5.55 18.12
C ALA A 100 0.66 -4.09 17.64
N THR A 101 1.82 -3.42 17.54
CA THR A 101 1.84 -2.03 17.06
C THR A 101 1.35 -1.91 15.62
N ASP A 102 1.58 -2.94 14.79
CA ASP A 102 1.10 -2.99 13.41
C ASP A 102 -0.42 -3.12 13.35
N ALA A 103 -0.99 -3.93 14.24
CA ALA A 103 -2.44 -4.11 14.33
C ALA A 103 -3.12 -2.83 14.83
N ASP A 104 -2.55 -2.18 15.84
CA ASP A 104 -3.08 -0.93 16.38
C ASP A 104 -3.04 0.20 15.33
N GLU A 105 -1.91 0.35 14.62
CA GLU A 105 -1.79 1.34 13.55
C GLU A 105 -2.77 1.03 12.39
N ALA A 106 -2.91 -0.24 12.00
CA ALA A 106 -3.88 -0.62 10.98
C ALA A 106 -5.32 -0.30 11.39
N ASN A 107 -5.70 -0.56 12.64
CA ASN A 107 -7.03 -0.26 13.16
C ASN A 107 -7.31 1.25 13.16
N GLN A 108 -6.34 2.08 13.53
CA GLN A 108 -6.47 3.53 13.46
C GLN A 108 -6.69 4.02 12.02
N LEU A 109 -5.95 3.44 11.06
CA LEU A 109 -6.12 3.78 9.64
C LEU A 109 -7.49 3.36 9.12
N LEU A 110 -7.98 2.18 9.47
CA LEU A 110 -9.31 1.70 9.08
C LEU A 110 -10.41 2.58 9.67
N ALA A 111 -10.32 2.94 10.96
CA ALA A 111 -11.26 3.85 11.60
C ALA A 111 -11.31 5.21 10.90
N ASN A 112 -10.15 5.76 10.53
CA ASN A 112 -10.09 7.01 9.78
C ASN A 112 -10.69 6.89 8.36
N VAL A 113 -10.55 5.73 7.69
CA VAL A 113 -11.24 5.51 6.40
C VAL A 113 -12.76 5.52 6.59
N LEU A 114 -13.27 4.89 7.65
CA LEU A 114 -14.70 4.88 7.97
C LEU A 114 -15.25 6.26 8.34
N ASP A 115 -14.43 7.12 8.94
CA ASP A 115 -14.80 8.50 9.28
C ASP A 115 -14.85 9.43 8.04
N ILE A 116 -13.94 9.23 7.09
CA ILE A 116 -13.80 10.09 5.91
C ILE A 116 -14.69 9.64 4.74
N CYS A 117 -14.86 8.33 4.55
CA CYS A 117 -15.59 7.77 3.41
C CYS A 117 -17.09 7.65 3.71
N LEU A 118 -17.91 7.83 2.66
CA LEU A 118 -19.34 7.57 2.74
C LEU A 118 -19.61 6.06 2.88
N PRO A 119 -20.66 5.64 3.61
CA PRO A 119 -20.98 4.22 3.82
C PRO A 119 -21.13 3.39 2.53
N ASP A 120 -21.60 4.00 1.45
CA ASP A 120 -21.78 3.33 0.15
C ASP A 120 -20.49 3.27 -0.70
N SER A 121 -19.39 3.84 -0.22
CA SER A 121 -18.12 3.82 -0.95
C SER A 121 -17.45 2.46 -0.87
N ARG A 122 -16.70 2.13 -1.92
CA ARG A 122 -15.93 0.89 -1.99
C ARG A 122 -14.92 0.80 -0.85
N GLU A 123 -14.25 1.92 -0.56
CA GLU A 123 -13.23 2.04 0.47
C GLU A 123 -13.82 1.80 1.86
N TYR A 124 -15.01 2.35 2.13
CA TYR A 124 -15.74 2.12 3.36
C TYR A 124 -16.10 0.64 3.53
N THR A 125 -16.71 0.03 2.51
CA THR A 125 -17.10 -1.40 2.55
C THR A 125 -15.88 -2.29 2.76
N LEU A 126 -14.75 -1.99 2.09
CA LEU A 126 -13.52 -2.74 2.27
C LEU A 126 -12.91 -2.54 3.66
N ALA A 127 -13.01 -1.33 4.24
CA ALA A 127 -12.54 -1.08 5.59
C ALA A 127 -13.33 -1.88 6.63
N GLU A 128 -14.67 -1.94 6.53
CA GLU A 128 -15.50 -2.76 7.42
C GLU A 128 -15.19 -4.25 7.32
N LEU A 129 -14.90 -4.76 6.12
CA LEU A 129 -14.53 -6.17 5.92
C LEU A 129 -13.16 -6.51 6.51
N VAL A 130 -12.25 -5.55 6.58
CA VAL A 130 -10.87 -5.74 7.03
C VAL A 130 -10.72 -5.47 8.53
N THR A 131 -11.59 -4.66 9.13
CA THR A 131 -11.63 -4.46 10.58
C THR A 131 -11.89 -5.80 11.29
N PRO A 132 -11.00 -6.25 12.19
CA PRO A 132 -11.26 -7.46 12.98
C PRO A 132 -12.45 -7.22 13.91
N MET A 133 -13.42 -8.14 13.89
CA MET A 133 -14.57 -8.16 14.82
C MET A 133 -14.15 -8.40 16.27
#